data_AF-A0A7J3KS52-F1
#
_entry.id   AF-A0A7J3KS52-F1
#
_cell.length_a   1.000
_cell.length_b   1.000
_cell.length_c   1.000
_cell.angle_alpha   90.00
_cell.angle_beta   90.00
_cell.angle_gamma   90.00
#
_symmetry.space_group_name_H-M   'P 1'
#
loop_
_entity.id
_entity.type
_entity.pdbx_description
1 polymer ?
#
loop_
_entity_poly.entity_id
_entity_poly.type
_entity_poly.pdbx_seq_one_letter_code
_entity_poly.pdbx_strand_id
1 'polypeptide(L)'
;MNSFAYRTGLSSDLKPRRYLWTDAFAVCNFLELYRKGFGEKYRNLALKLVDQVHFILGRHRDDDVRKGWISGLNDEEGFKHPTIGGLRIGKPLPERKPDEPLDEYLEWEWDGQYYHYLMR
;
A
#
# COMPACT_ATOMS: atom_id res chain seq x y z
N MET A 1 -16.69 -5.98 -5.92
CA MET A 1 -15.30 -5.60 -6.24
C MET A 1 -15.15 -4.32 -7.06
N ASN A 2 -16.00 -4.02 -8.05
CA ASN A 2 -15.87 -2.73 -8.80
C ASN A 2 -16.09 -1.48 -7.92
N SER A 3 -17.07 -1.50 -7.01
CA SER A 3 -17.26 -0.41 -6.04
C SER A 3 -16.05 -0.21 -5.12
N PHE A 4 -15.37 -1.30 -4.73
CA PHE A 4 -14.10 -1.20 -4.01
C PHE A 4 -13.05 -0.50 -4.87
N ALA A 5 -12.83 -0.96 -6.12
CA ALA A 5 -11.86 -0.36 -7.02
C ALA A 5 -12.12 1.14 -7.25
N TYR A 6 -13.39 1.52 -7.41
CA TYR A 6 -13.77 2.91 -7.63
C TYR A 6 -13.53 3.76 -6.38
N ARG A 7 -14.02 3.34 -5.20
CA ARG A 7 -13.96 4.14 -3.97
C ARG A 7 -12.55 4.28 -3.39
N THR A 8 -11.64 3.36 -3.71
CA THR A 8 -10.24 3.42 -3.24
C THR A 8 -9.29 4.10 -4.22
N GLY A 9 -9.80 4.69 -5.31
CA GLY A 9 -8.96 5.34 -6.34
C GLY A 9 -8.17 4.37 -7.21
N LEU A 10 -8.51 3.08 -7.21
CA LEU A 10 -7.87 2.09 -8.09
C LEU A 10 -8.35 2.22 -9.54
N SER A 11 -9.64 2.48 -9.73
CA SER A 11 -10.29 2.60 -11.05
C SER A 11 -11.01 3.93 -11.25
N SER A 12 -10.64 4.96 -10.50
CA SER A 12 -11.20 6.31 -10.57
C SER A 12 -10.09 7.35 -10.39
N ASP A 13 -10.41 8.62 -10.60
CA ASP A 13 -9.48 9.76 -10.40
C ASP A 13 -9.44 10.24 -8.94
N LEU A 14 -10.05 9.50 -8.00
CA LEU A 14 -9.98 9.81 -6.57
C LEU A 14 -8.55 9.60 -6.05
N LYS A 15 -8.13 10.37 -5.04
CA LYS A 15 -6.84 10.16 -4.36
C LYS A 15 -6.76 8.70 -3.89
N PRO A 16 -5.75 7.92 -4.33
CA PRO A 16 -5.63 6.54 -3.93
C PRO A 16 -5.52 6.38 -2.41
N ARG A 17 -6.30 5.43 -1.87
CA ARG A 17 -6.23 5.04 -0.45
C ARG A 17 -5.78 3.60 -0.38
N ARG A 18 -4.57 3.37 0.11
CA ARG A 18 -3.94 2.06 0.21
C ARG A 18 -3.78 1.66 1.66
N TYR A 19 -4.16 0.44 1.98
CA TYR A 19 -4.00 -0.17 3.29
C TYR A 19 -3.63 -1.63 3.08
N LEU A 20 -2.42 -1.98 3.47
CA LEU A 20 -1.69 -3.18 3.05
C LEU A 20 -2.54 -4.45 3.17
N TRP A 21 -3.16 -4.66 4.33
CA TRP A 21 -3.95 -5.87 4.60
C TRP A 21 -5.22 -5.95 3.75
N THR A 22 -6.00 -4.86 3.68
CA THR A 22 -7.23 -4.85 2.86
C THR A 22 -6.91 -4.99 1.38
N ASP A 23 -5.83 -4.37 0.91
CA ASP A 23 -5.43 -4.48 -0.49
C ASP A 23 -4.93 -5.90 -0.82
N ALA A 24 -4.22 -6.58 0.10
CA ALA A 24 -3.84 -7.99 -0.08
C ALA A 24 -5.08 -8.91 -0.26
N PHE A 25 -6.11 -8.74 0.58
CA PHE A 25 -7.37 -9.47 0.40
C PHE A 25 -8.07 -9.11 -0.92
N ALA A 26 -8.04 -7.84 -1.32
CA ALA A 26 -8.63 -7.40 -2.58
C ALA A 26 -7.93 -8.01 -3.81
N VAL A 27 -6.60 -8.14 -3.80
CA VAL A 27 -5.84 -8.84 -4.84
C VAL A 27 -6.31 -10.29 -4.97
N CYS A 28 -6.40 -11.04 -3.86
CA CYS A 28 -6.91 -12.41 -3.87
C CYS A 28 -8.33 -12.49 -4.45
N ASN A 29 -9.22 -11.58 -4.04
CA ASN A 29 -10.59 -11.52 -4.54
C ASN A 29 -10.67 -11.21 -6.04
N PHE A 30 -9.83 -10.30 -6.54
CA PHE A 30 -9.77 -10.01 -7.97
C PHE A 30 -9.27 -11.21 -8.78
N LEU A 31 -8.21 -11.87 -8.33
CA LEU A 31 -7.68 -13.06 -8.98
C LEU A 31 -8.70 -14.21 -8.98
N GLU A 32 -9.46 -14.39 -7.90
CA GLU A 32 -10.51 -15.41 -7.86
C GLU A 32 -11.66 -15.10 -8.83
N LEU A 33 -12.07 -13.84 -8.94
CA LEU A 33 -13.07 -13.43 -9.94
C LEU A 33 -12.57 -13.65 -11.38
N TYR A 34 -11.28 -13.40 -11.63
CA TYR A 34 -10.67 -13.73 -12.91
C TYR A 34 -10.70 -15.24 -13.18
N ARG A 35 -10.27 -16.06 -12.21
CA ARG A 35 -10.24 -17.52 -12.30
C ARG A 35 -11.63 -18.13 -12.55
N LYS A 36 -12.69 -17.54 -12.00
CA LYS A 36 -14.08 -17.95 -12.24
C LYS A 36 -14.65 -17.48 -13.59
N GLY A 37 -13.88 -16.78 -14.42
CA GLY A 37 -14.30 -16.37 -15.76
C GLY A 37 -15.10 -15.08 -15.82
N PHE A 38 -15.09 -14.24 -14.77
CA PHE A 38 -15.81 -12.96 -14.78
C PHE A 38 -15.11 -11.84 -15.58
N GLY A 39 -14.04 -12.17 -16.32
CA GLY A 39 -13.38 -11.32 -17.31
C GLY A 39 -11.99 -10.80 -16.93
N GLU A 40 -11.17 -10.54 -17.96
CA GLU A 40 -9.77 -10.06 -17.86
C GLU A 40 -9.61 -8.76 -17.03
N LYS A 41 -10.67 -7.95 -16.93
CA LYS A 41 -10.65 -6.73 -16.12
C LYS A 41 -10.21 -6.97 -14.67
N TYR A 42 -10.55 -8.12 -14.08
CA TYR A 42 -10.19 -8.40 -12.69
C TYR A 42 -8.71 -8.76 -12.54
N ARG A 43 -8.11 -9.44 -13.53
CA ARG A 43 -6.65 -9.62 -13.58
C ARG A 43 -5.93 -8.27 -13.69
N ASN A 44 -6.42 -7.38 -14.56
CA ASN A 44 -5.85 -6.04 -14.70
C ASN A 44 -5.99 -5.20 -13.42
N LEU A 45 -7.13 -5.29 -12.72
CA LEU A 45 -7.32 -4.63 -11.43
C LEU A 45 -6.41 -5.20 -10.34
N ALA A 46 -6.17 -6.51 -10.32
CA ALA A 46 -5.23 -7.13 -9.38
C ALA A 46 -3.80 -6.62 -9.60
N LEU A 47 -3.31 -6.63 -10.84
CA LEU A 47 -1.98 -6.13 -11.19
C LEU A 47 -1.83 -4.64 -10.86
N LYS A 48 -2.80 -3.82 -11.27
CA LYS A 48 -2.80 -2.39 -10.97
C LYS A 48 -2.80 -2.11 -9.46
N LEU A 49 -3.50 -2.93 -8.67
CA LEU A 49 -3.54 -2.77 -7.22
C LEU A 49 -2.20 -3.10 -6.60
N VAL A 50 -1.55 -4.20 -7.01
CA VAL A 50 -0.20 -4.57 -6.57
C VAL A 50 0.79 -3.44 -6.87
N ASP A 51 0.77 -2.91 -8.09
CA ASP A 51 1.63 -1.79 -8.48
C ASP A 51 1.37 -0.57 -7.58
N GLN A 52 0.12 -0.13 -7.46
CA GLN A 52 -0.19 1.03 -6.61
C GLN A 52 0.19 0.83 -5.15
N VAL A 53 -0.01 -0.36 -4.59
CA VAL A 53 0.43 -0.69 -3.21
C VAL A 53 1.95 -0.53 -3.11
N HIS A 54 2.72 -1.12 -4.02
CA HIS A 54 4.18 -1.03 -3.98
C HIS A 54 4.67 0.41 -4.13
N PHE A 55 4.16 1.16 -5.10
CA PHE A 55 4.61 2.53 -5.39
C PHE A 55 4.18 3.54 -4.32
N ILE A 56 3.00 3.36 -3.70
CA ILE A 56 2.48 4.30 -2.70
C ILE A 56 2.99 3.94 -1.30
N LEU A 57 2.91 2.68 -0.91
CA LEU A 57 3.32 2.24 0.43
C LEU A 57 4.83 2.03 0.54
N GLY A 58 5.57 1.89 -0.57
CA GLY A 58 7.04 1.86 -0.58
C GLY A 58 7.71 3.23 -0.42
N ARG A 59 6.91 4.31 -0.40
CA ARG A 59 7.39 5.69 -0.22
C ARG A 59 6.99 6.26 1.13
N HIS A 60 7.77 7.22 1.62
CA HIS A 60 7.38 8.01 2.78
C HIS A 60 6.06 8.72 2.53
N ARG A 61 5.33 9.00 3.62
CA ARG A 61 4.03 9.69 3.52
C ARG A 61 4.21 11.12 3.03
N ASP A 62 3.17 11.65 2.39
CA ASP A 62 3.15 13.05 1.92
C ASP A 62 3.40 14.04 3.07
N ASP A 63 2.90 13.72 4.27
CA ASP A 63 2.97 14.49 5.51
C ASP A 63 4.22 14.20 6.38
N ASP A 64 5.09 13.27 5.96
CA ASP A 64 6.37 12.99 6.64
C ASP A 64 7.44 14.02 6.21
N VAL A 65 8.38 14.32 7.11
CA VAL A 65 9.55 15.16 6.81
C VAL A 65 10.50 14.46 5.84
N ARG A 66 10.59 13.13 5.92
CA ARG A 66 11.32 12.27 4.99
C ARG A 66 10.57 12.21 3.67
N LYS A 67 11.29 12.28 2.55
CA LYS A 67 10.73 12.26 1.20
C LYS A 67 11.32 11.11 0.38
N GLY A 68 10.62 10.72 -0.67
CA GLY A 68 11.06 9.66 -1.58
C GLY A 68 10.78 8.25 -1.07
N TRP A 69 11.62 7.31 -1.49
CA TRP A 69 11.49 5.88 -1.17
C TRP A 69 11.94 5.58 0.26
N ILE A 70 11.22 4.67 0.92
CA ILE A 70 11.56 4.22 2.29
C ILE A 70 12.92 3.52 2.32
N SER A 71 13.32 2.91 1.20
CA SER A 71 14.65 2.31 1.03
C SER A 71 15.79 3.33 1.01
N GLY A 72 15.50 4.63 0.89
CA GLY A 72 16.50 5.66 0.66
C GLY A 72 17.10 5.66 -0.75
N LEU A 73 16.60 4.80 -1.65
CA LEU A 73 17.02 4.79 -3.05
C LEU A 73 16.57 6.05 -3.78
N ASN A 74 17.31 6.42 -4.82
CA ASN A 74 16.87 7.46 -5.76
C ASN A 74 15.62 7.01 -6.54
N ASP A 75 15.01 7.93 -7.29
CA ASP A 75 13.75 7.64 -7.98
C ASP A 75 13.87 6.52 -9.02
N GLU A 76 15.00 6.42 -9.73
CA GLU A 76 15.21 5.39 -10.75
C GLU A 76 15.31 3.98 -10.12
N GLU A 77 16.16 3.82 -9.12
CA GLU A 77 16.40 2.53 -8.47
C GLU A 77 15.22 2.11 -7.59
N GLY A 78 14.60 3.06 -6.88
CA GLY A 78 13.40 2.78 -6.12
C GLY A 78 12.21 2.40 -7.00
N PHE A 79 12.12 2.93 -8.23
CA PHE A 79 11.10 2.50 -9.18
C PHE A 79 11.27 1.03 -9.59
N LYS A 80 12.51 0.58 -9.77
CA LYS A 80 12.82 -0.83 -10.06
C LYS A 80 12.61 -1.74 -8.84
N HIS A 81 12.81 -1.20 -7.64
CA HIS A 81 12.79 -1.95 -6.38
C HIS A 81 11.87 -1.33 -5.31
N PRO A 82 10.56 -1.18 -5.58
CA PRO A 82 9.66 -0.38 -4.74
C PRO A 82 9.41 -0.99 -3.35
N THR A 83 9.72 -2.28 -3.16
CA THR A 83 9.48 -3.03 -1.90
C THR A 83 10.76 -3.31 -1.11
N ILE A 84 11.94 -2.93 -1.60
CA ILE A 84 13.24 -3.25 -0.96
C ILE A 84 13.44 -2.55 0.38
N GLY A 85 12.71 -1.46 0.64
CA GLY A 85 12.68 -0.84 1.96
C GLY A 85 11.70 -1.52 2.91
N GLY A 86 10.83 -2.42 2.43
CA GLY A 86 9.56 -2.72 3.06
C GLY A 86 8.44 -1.79 2.58
N LEU A 87 7.24 -1.97 3.12
CA LEU A 87 6.05 -1.19 2.78
C LEU A 87 5.44 -0.62 4.04
N ARG A 88 4.91 0.60 3.98
CA ARG A 88 4.01 1.11 5.02
C ARG A 88 2.76 0.25 5.13
N ILE A 89 2.13 0.28 6.30
CA ILE A 89 0.84 -0.36 6.52
C ILE A 89 -0.26 0.45 5.82
N GLY A 90 -0.16 1.78 5.80
CA GLY A 90 -1.12 2.69 5.15
C GLY A 90 -2.26 3.14 6.07
N LYS A 91 -2.00 3.23 7.38
CA LYS A 91 -2.99 3.70 8.36
C LYS A 91 -3.15 5.23 8.34
N PRO A 92 -4.24 5.80 8.89
CA PRO A 92 -4.51 7.22 8.81
C PRO A 92 -3.50 8.09 9.56
N LEU A 93 -3.13 7.72 10.79
CA LEU A 93 -2.14 8.46 11.57
C LEU A 93 -0.73 8.08 11.11
N PRO A 94 0.29 8.95 11.27
CA PRO A 94 1.69 8.61 10.99
C PRO A 94 2.21 7.51 11.95
N GLU A 95 3.51 7.23 11.97
CA GLU A 95 4.12 6.42 13.02
C GLU A 95 4.18 7.21 14.33
N ARG A 96 3.89 6.57 15.47
CA ARG A 96 4.02 7.20 16.79
C ARG A 96 5.47 7.57 17.05
N LYS A 97 5.73 8.79 17.50
CA LYS A 97 7.09 9.22 17.81
C LYS A 97 7.60 8.55 19.09
N PRO A 98 8.92 8.37 19.25
CA PRO A 98 9.49 7.76 20.45
C PRO A 98 9.11 8.47 21.76
N ASP A 99 8.90 9.79 21.71
CA ASP A 99 8.55 10.65 22.84
C ASP A 99 7.03 10.84 23.04
N GLU A 100 6.20 10.38 22.11
CA GLU A 100 4.74 10.46 22.26
C GLU A 100 4.24 9.39 23.25
N PRO A 101 3.39 9.78 24.22
CA PRO A 101 2.85 8.84 25.20
C PRO A 101 2.00 7.76 24.52
N LEU A 102 1.97 6.58 25.13
CA LEU A 102 1.12 5.48 24.71
C LEU A 102 -0.36 5.86 24.90
N ASP A 103 -1.15 5.72 23.85
CA ASP A 103 -2.61 5.78 23.92
C ASP A 103 -3.18 4.47 23.33
N GLU A 104 -3.61 3.58 24.22
CA GLU A 104 -4.07 2.23 23.86
C GLU A 104 -5.19 2.23 22.80
N TYR A 105 -6.03 3.28 22.76
CA TYR A 105 -7.10 3.38 21.78
C TYR A 105 -6.58 3.79 20.40
N LEU A 106 -5.53 4.62 20.36
CA LEU A 106 -4.95 5.12 19.12
C LEU A 106 -3.89 4.18 18.54
N GLU A 107 -3.25 3.31 19.34
CA GLU A 107 -2.17 2.42 18.87
C GLU A 107 -2.53 1.66 17.57
N TRP A 108 -3.80 1.27 17.41
CA TRP A 108 -4.27 0.55 16.23
C TRP A 108 -4.46 1.41 14.96
N GLU A 109 -4.39 2.73 15.10
CA GLU A 109 -4.61 3.71 14.03
C GLU A 109 -3.30 4.34 13.51
N TRP A 110 -2.16 4.06 14.14
CA TRP A 110 -0.83 4.52 13.68
C TRP A 110 -0.34 3.71 12.49
N ASP A 111 0.33 4.39 11.56
CA ASP A 111 1.09 3.75 10.50
C ASP A 111 2.25 2.97 11.10
N GLY A 112 2.86 2.17 10.25
CA GLY A 112 4.07 1.45 10.56
C GLY A 112 4.66 0.92 9.28
N GLN A 113 5.76 0.19 9.42
CA GLN A 113 6.44 -0.40 8.30
C GLN A 113 6.45 -1.93 8.43
N TYR A 114 5.91 -2.59 7.42
CA TYR A 114 6.01 -4.02 7.23
C TYR A 114 7.26 -4.35 6.41
N TYR A 115 8.20 -5.06 7.02
CA TYR A 115 9.36 -5.60 6.32
C TYR A 115 9.02 -6.98 5.77
N HIS A 116 9.13 -7.13 4.45
CA HIS A 116 9.10 -8.46 3.85
C HIS A 116 10.40 -9.18 4.18
N TYR A 117 10.34 -10.32 4.90
CA TYR A 117 11.50 -11.15 5.22
C TYR A 117 12.17 -11.82 3.99
N LEU A 118 11.67 -11.58 2.78
CA LEU A 118 12.27 -12.02 1.51
C LEU A 118 13.30 -11.03 0.97
N MET A 119 13.98 -10.33 1.87
CA MET A 119 15.14 -9.50 1.58
C MET A 119 16.35 -10.44 1.50
N ARG A 120 16.90 -10.62 0.29
CA ARG A 120 18.18 -11.30 0.08
C ARG A 120 19.34 -10.39 0.43
#